data_AF-A0A2E5VKF8-F1
#
_entry.id   AF-A0A2E5VKF8-F1
#
_cell.length_a   1.000
_cell.length_b   1.000
_cell.length_c   1.000
_cell.angle_alpha   90.00
_cell.angle_beta   90.00
_cell.angle_gamma   90.00
#
_symmetry.space_group_name_H-M   'P 1'
#
loop_
_entity.id
_entity.type
_entity.pdbx_description
1 polymer ?
#
loop_
_entity_poly.entity_id
_entity_poly.type
_entity_poly.pdbx_seq_one_letter_code
_entity_poly.pdbx_strand_id
1 'polypeptide(L)'
;MTAKEFTLSLRLFFCPQSISKREFTMPGSSTTPPPFGSEDLQLPAELRGLLKEHMDDLRGKFLQRGWGGRVGFGKRPALIVIDLARYWLDPATNIGSNLDPVVEATCRVLEAARQAEIPIFFTTWDHDPAHPRTPHDSKLQWEIPPGTSAELFALDPRLQRRPTEKVIAKASASAFKGTNLHYMLAAVRADTLIVTGISTSHCVYATCRDATDSFHVIVPEECVGERCELLHSVNLMDIDVDLGDVIPADEVIGHLSDNP
;
A
#
# COMPACT_ATOMS: atom_id res chain seq x y z
N MET A 1 -3.43 61.64 -31.33
CA MET A 1 -4.52 61.43 -30.35
C MET A 1 -5.35 60.24 -30.84
N THR A 2 -5.49 59.10 -30.19
CA THR A 2 -4.81 58.43 -29.07
C THR A 2 -5.33 56.98 -29.14
N ALA A 3 -4.47 56.03 -28.79
CA ALA A 3 -4.75 54.60 -28.82
C ALA A 3 -5.93 54.21 -27.91
N LYS A 4 -6.70 53.20 -28.31
CA LYS A 4 -7.58 52.45 -27.41
C LYS A 4 -7.13 50.99 -27.42
N GLU A 5 -6.42 50.63 -26.37
CA GLU A 5 -6.09 49.26 -25.98
C GLU A 5 -7.36 48.51 -25.59
N PHE A 6 -7.52 47.30 -26.10
CA PHE A 6 -8.51 46.32 -25.65
C PHE A 6 -7.80 45.36 -24.70
N THR A 7 -7.91 45.60 -23.40
CA THR A 7 -7.39 44.69 -22.37
C THR A 7 -8.48 43.68 -22.02
N LEU A 8 -8.34 42.45 -22.53
CA LEU A 8 -9.19 41.32 -22.16
C LEU A 8 -8.79 40.85 -20.76
N SER A 9 -9.61 41.14 -19.75
CA SER A 9 -9.42 40.67 -18.38
C SER A 9 -9.82 39.18 -18.28
N LEU A 10 -8.87 38.27 -18.48
CA LEU A 10 -9.00 36.89 -18.01
C LEU A 10 -8.76 36.89 -16.49
N ARG A 11 -9.84 36.96 -15.70
CA ARG A 11 -9.79 36.62 -14.28
C ARG A 11 -9.66 35.10 -14.15
N LEU A 12 -8.43 34.61 -14.22
CA LEU A 12 -8.09 33.31 -13.66
C LEU A 12 -8.34 33.40 -12.15
N PHE A 13 -9.37 32.69 -11.67
CA PHE A 13 -9.55 32.40 -10.26
C PHE A 13 -8.41 31.48 -9.81
N PHE A 14 -7.26 32.08 -9.47
CA PHE A 14 -6.21 31.38 -8.73
C PHE A 14 -6.64 31.33 -7.26
N CYS A 15 -7.09 30.16 -6.82
CA CYS A 15 -7.23 29.84 -5.41
C CYS A 15 -5.82 29.68 -4.81
N PRO A 16 -5.40 30.48 -3.81
CA PRO A 16 -4.10 30.33 -3.19
C PRO A 16 -4.21 29.30 -2.06
N GLN A 17 -4.18 28.00 -2.38
CA GLN A 17 -3.80 27.00 -1.39
C GLN A 17 -2.28 27.01 -1.34
N SER A 18 -1.73 27.56 -0.26
CA SER A 18 -0.31 27.51 0.06
C SER A 18 0.11 26.04 0.11
N ILE A 19 0.78 25.57 -0.94
CA ILE A 19 1.55 24.33 -0.87
C ILE A 19 2.59 24.57 0.21
N SER A 20 2.32 23.99 1.39
CA SER A 20 3.27 23.92 2.49
C SER A 20 4.52 23.25 1.95
N LYS A 21 5.56 24.04 1.67
CA LYS A 21 6.90 23.55 1.38
C LYS A 21 7.46 23.00 2.69
N ARG A 22 7.04 21.81 3.12
CA ARG A 22 7.92 20.99 3.95
C ARG A 22 8.97 20.40 3.03
N GLU A 23 10.24 20.59 3.37
CA GLU A 23 11.33 19.81 2.79
C GLU A 23 10.99 18.33 2.97
N PHE A 24 10.95 17.60 1.86
CA PHE A 24 10.82 16.16 1.86
C PHE A 24 12.16 15.58 2.34
N THR A 25 12.30 15.39 3.64
CA THR A 25 13.42 14.66 4.25
C THR A 25 12.94 13.28 4.67
N MET A 26 13.24 12.28 3.84
CA MET A 26 13.09 10.89 4.26
C MET A 26 14.23 10.49 5.21
N PRO A 27 13.94 9.70 6.27
CA PRO A 27 14.97 9.05 7.05
C PRO A 27 15.57 7.88 6.26
N GLY A 28 16.90 7.71 6.34
CA GLY A 28 17.60 6.51 5.88
C GLY A 28 18.47 6.68 4.63
N SER A 29 19.72 7.10 4.84
CA SER A 29 20.85 7.00 3.90
C SER A 29 21.32 5.53 3.70
N SER A 30 20.39 4.59 3.65
CA SER A 30 20.68 3.16 3.73
C SER A 30 21.08 2.62 2.36
N THR A 31 22.35 2.26 2.21
CA THR A 31 22.84 1.34 1.17
C THR A 31 22.57 -0.14 1.53
N THR A 32 21.93 -0.38 2.68
CA THR A 32 21.59 -1.71 3.17
C THR A 32 20.26 -2.18 2.58
N PRO A 33 20.11 -3.49 2.30
CA PRO A 33 18.83 -4.06 1.88
C PRO A 33 17.74 -3.82 2.93
N PRO A 34 16.46 -3.85 2.53
CA PRO A 34 15.37 -3.95 3.48
C PRO A 34 15.54 -5.20 4.37
N PRO A 35 15.05 -5.18 5.62
CA PRO A 35 15.21 -6.30 6.55
C PRO A 35 14.31 -7.50 6.23
N PHE A 36 13.70 -7.53 5.04
CA PHE A 36 12.75 -8.54 4.57
C PHE A 36 12.97 -8.84 3.08
N GLY A 37 12.23 -9.83 2.56
CA GLY A 37 12.25 -10.26 1.17
C GLY A 37 13.01 -11.57 0.97
N SER A 38 13.26 -11.93 -0.29
CA SER A 38 14.01 -13.13 -0.66
C SER A 38 15.46 -12.77 -0.98
N GLU A 39 16.41 -13.52 -0.42
CA GLU A 39 17.85 -13.28 -0.58
C GLU A 39 18.28 -13.27 -2.06
N ASP A 40 17.71 -14.17 -2.86
CA ASP A 40 17.99 -14.33 -4.30
C ASP A 40 17.34 -13.26 -5.19
N LEU A 41 16.42 -12.44 -4.63
CA LEU A 41 15.71 -11.37 -5.33
C LEU A 41 16.08 -9.96 -4.82
N GLN A 42 17.17 -9.87 -4.06
CA GLN A 42 17.74 -8.60 -3.61
C GLN A 42 18.45 -7.85 -4.75
N LEU A 43 18.55 -6.54 -4.62
CA LEU A 43 19.38 -5.73 -5.51
C LEU A 43 20.87 -6.03 -5.27
N PRO A 44 21.70 -6.08 -6.32
CA PRO A 44 23.15 -6.03 -6.15
C PRO A 44 23.57 -4.78 -5.35
N ALA A 45 24.48 -4.94 -4.40
CA ALA A 45 24.85 -3.87 -3.47
C ALA A 45 25.38 -2.61 -4.18
N GLU A 46 26.11 -2.80 -5.26
CA GLU A 46 26.64 -1.75 -6.12
C GLU A 46 25.56 -0.94 -6.85
N LEU A 47 24.37 -1.51 -7.07
CA LEU A 47 23.25 -0.84 -7.73
C LEU A 47 22.35 -0.07 -6.77
N ARG A 48 22.34 -0.42 -5.48
CA ARG A 48 21.41 0.18 -4.49
C ARG A 48 21.52 1.70 -4.41
N GLY A 49 22.75 2.20 -4.25
CA GLY A 49 23.00 3.65 -4.19
C GLY A 49 22.61 4.36 -5.47
N LEU A 50 23.03 3.81 -6.63
CA LEU A 50 22.76 4.39 -7.95
C LEU A 50 21.26 4.42 -8.28
N LEU A 51 20.55 3.33 -7.99
CA LEU A 51 19.11 3.25 -8.21
C LEU A 51 18.38 4.26 -7.32
N LYS A 52 18.76 4.35 -6.04
CA LYS A 52 18.16 5.30 -5.11
C LYS A 52 18.33 6.73 -5.60
N GLU A 53 19.55 7.14 -5.93
CA GLU A 53 19.84 8.47 -6.48
C GLU A 53 19.00 8.77 -7.72
N HIS A 54 18.86 7.78 -8.62
CA HIS A 54 18.04 7.94 -9.81
C HIS A 54 16.55 8.08 -9.49
N MET A 55 16.03 7.27 -8.56
CA MET A 55 14.64 7.35 -8.13
C MET A 55 14.32 8.69 -7.46
N ASP A 56 15.24 9.22 -6.63
CA ASP A 56 15.11 10.53 -6.01
C ASP A 56 15.05 11.66 -7.06
N ASP A 57 15.91 11.60 -8.09
CA ASP A 57 15.86 12.50 -9.25
C ASP A 57 14.53 12.39 -10.02
N LEU A 58 14.05 11.16 -10.25
CA LEU A 58 12.74 10.93 -10.89
C LEU A 58 11.59 11.52 -10.07
N ARG A 59 11.57 11.32 -8.74
CA ARG A 59 10.56 11.94 -7.85
C ARG A 59 10.59 13.46 -7.99
N GLY A 60 11.78 14.06 -7.97
CA GLY A 60 11.95 15.50 -8.19
C GLY A 60 11.37 15.97 -9.53
N LYS A 61 11.58 15.20 -10.60
CA LYS A 61 11.01 15.48 -11.93
C LYS A 61 9.50 15.33 -11.99
N PHE A 62 8.92 14.35 -11.29
CA PHE A 62 7.46 14.21 -11.18
C PHE A 62 6.84 15.41 -10.46
N LEU A 63 7.44 15.82 -9.32
CA LEU A 63 7.01 17.01 -8.58
C LEU A 63 7.05 18.29 -9.45
N GLN A 64 8.13 18.48 -10.22
CA GLN A 64 8.24 19.60 -11.16
C GLN A 64 7.15 19.59 -12.26
N ARG A 65 6.61 18.42 -12.57
CA ARG A 65 5.52 18.24 -13.55
C ARG A 65 4.13 18.33 -12.91
N GLY A 66 4.02 18.59 -11.62
CA GLY A 66 2.75 18.69 -10.89
C GLY A 66 2.16 17.35 -10.45
N TRP A 67 2.97 16.28 -10.42
CA TRP A 67 2.63 14.98 -9.83
C TRP A 67 3.16 14.85 -8.39
N GLY A 68 2.78 13.81 -7.64
CA GLY A 68 3.29 13.58 -6.28
C GLY A 68 2.77 14.57 -5.24
N GLY A 69 1.59 15.15 -5.46
CA GLY A 69 0.89 15.92 -4.43
C GLY A 69 0.41 15.01 -3.30
N ARG A 70 0.16 15.57 -2.11
CA ARG A 70 -0.33 14.80 -0.97
C ARG A 70 -1.85 14.77 -0.94
N VAL A 71 -2.43 13.58 -0.86
CA VAL A 71 -3.88 13.43 -0.63
C VAL A 71 -4.25 13.71 0.82
N GLY A 72 -3.33 13.42 1.76
CA GLY A 72 -3.56 13.57 3.20
C GLY A 72 -4.65 12.63 3.73
N PHE A 73 -4.87 12.66 5.04
CA PHE A 73 -5.96 11.92 5.68
C PHE A 73 -7.30 12.65 5.54
N GLY A 74 -8.36 11.89 5.33
CA GLY A 74 -9.74 12.29 5.58
C GLY A 74 -10.10 12.22 7.06
N LYS A 75 -11.38 12.04 7.38
CA LYS A 75 -11.92 12.06 8.75
C LYS A 75 -12.34 10.70 9.27
N ARG A 76 -12.48 9.70 8.39
CA ARG A 76 -13.02 8.37 8.73
C ARG A 76 -12.11 7.32 8.10
N PRO A 77 -10.94 7.06 8.72
CA PRO A 77 -10.05 6.03 8.24
C PRO A 77 -10.63 4.63 8.46
N ALA A 78 -10.27 3.73 7.56
CA ALA A 78 -10.38 2.29 7.73
C ALA A 78 -9.02 1.67 7.40
N LEU A 79 -8.68 0.58 8.09
CA LEU A 79 -7.46 -0.19 7.87
C LEU A 79 -7.76 -1.46 7.09
N ILE A 80 -6.95 -1.78 6.10
CA ILE A 80 -6.97 -3.08 5.40
C ILE A 80 -5.60 -3.76 5.47
N VAL A 81 -5.58 -5.01 5.93
CA VAL A 81 -4.40 -5.88 6.00
C VAL A 81 -4.48 -6.91 4.89
N ILE A 82 -3.62 -6.79 3.89
CA ILE A 82 -3.65 -7.61 2.68
C ILE A 82 -2.75 -8.83 2.82
N ASP A 83 -3.35 -10.02 2.81
CA ASP A 83 -2.69 -11.31 2.53
C ASP A 83 -1.43 -11.61 3.37
N LEU A 84 -1.33 -11.10 4.61
CA LEU A 84 -0.31 -11.50 5.58
C LEU A 84 -0.61 -12.91 6.11
N ALA A 85 -0.48 -13.88 5.22
CA ALA A 85 -0.83 -15.28 5.42
C ALA A 85 0.35 -16.19 5.06
N ARG A 86 0.31 -17.42 5.56
CA ARG A 86 1.47 -18.33 5.55
C ARG A 86 2.07 -18.54 4.16
N TYR A 87 1.26 -18.67 3.12
CA TYR A 87 1.72 -18.95 1.75
C TYR A 87 2.71 -17.91 1.21
N TRP A 88 2.66 -16.68 1.71
CA TRP A 88 3.59 -15.63 1.32
C TRP A 88 4.68 -15.37 2.36
N LEU A 89 4.43 -15.69 3.63
CA LEU A 89 5.35 -15.41 4.74
C LEU A 89 6.34 -16.55 5.00
N ASP A 90 6.02 -17.78 4.58
CA ASP A 90 6.83 -18.97 4.82
C ASP A 90 7.83 -19.18 3.66
N PRO A 91 9.14 -18.97 3.86
CA PRO A 91 10.15 -19.14 2.82
C PRO A 91 10.29 -20.58 2.31
N ALA A 92 9.66 -21.56 2.96
CA ALA A 92 9.61 -22.95 2.48
C ALA A 92 8.61 -23.14 1.34
N THR A 93 7.71 -22.17 1.09
CA THR A 93 6.81 -22.18 -0.05
C THR A 93 7.50 -21.60 -1.29
N ASN A 94 6.99 -21.92 -2.48
CA ASN A 94 7.65 -21.55 -3.73
C ASN A 94 7.68 -20.03 -4.04
N ILE A 95 6.83 -19.23 -3.40
CA ILE A 95 6.83 -17.76 -3.55
C ILE A 95 7.00 -17.00 -2.23
N GLY A 96 7.14 -17.72 -1.11
CA GLY A 96 7.22 -17.11 0.20
C GLY A 96 8.59 -16.47 0.46
N SER A 97 8.62 -15.54 1.41
CA SER A 97 9.82 -14.79 1.77
C SER A 97 9.76 -14.34 3.22
N ASN A 98 10.90 -14.07 3.85
CA ASN A 98 10.91 -13.54 5.21
C ASN A 98 10.35 -12.11 5.20
N LEU A 99 9.19 -11.91 5.82
CA LEU A 99 8.49 -10.64 5.90
C LEU A 99 8.13 -10.29 7.36
N ASP A 100 8.85 -10.88 8.32
CA ASP A 100 8.62 -10.67 9.75
C ASP A 100 8.57 -9.17 10.16
N PRO A 101 9.50 -8.31 9.71
CA PRO A 101 9.43 -6.88 10.02
C PRO A 101 8.14 -6.20 9.55
N VAL A 102 7.58 -6.65 8.42
CA VAL A 102 6.33 -6.11 7.85
C VAL A 102 5.14 -6.52 8.69
N VAL A 103 5.11 -7.77 9.16
CA VAL A 103 4.09 -8.26 10.10
C VAL A 103 4.18 -7.50 11.42
N GLU A 104 5.38 -7.32 11.97
CA GLU A 104 5.62 -6.60 13.22
C GLU A 104 5.18 -5.14 13.15
N ALA A 105 5.54 -4.42 12.07
CA ALA A 105 5.09 -3.06 11.83
C ALA A 105 3.56 -2.99 11.68
N THR A 106 2.97 -3.93 10.93
CA THR A 106 1.51 -4.01 10.77
C THR A 106 0.80 -4.25 12.10
N CYS A 107 1.36 -5.05 13.01
CA CYS A 107 0.82 -5.25 14.35
C CYS A 107 0.80 -3.94 15.16
N ARG A 108 1.79 -3.06 15.01
CA ARG A 108 1.82 -1.74 15.68
C ARG A 108 0.71 -0.83 15.17
N VAL A 109 0.50 -0.77 13.86
CA VAL A 109 -0.59 0.02 13.25
C VAL A 109 -1.96 -0.58 13.59
N LEU A 110 -2.09 -1.92 13.62
CA LEU A 110 -3.31 -2.61 14.06
C LEU A 110 -3.69 -2.24 15.49
N GLU A 111 -2.71 -2.20 16.40
CA GLU A 111 -2.97 -1.82 17.80
C GLU A 111 -3.49 -0.38 17.89
N ALA A 112 -2.86 0.57 17.19
CA ALA A 112 -3.34 1.95 17.13
C ALA A 112 -4.74 2.05 16.51
N ALA A 113 -5.01 1.35 15.41
CA ALA A 113 -6.32 1.28 14.77
C ALA A 113 -7.41 0.72 15.70
N ARG A 114 -7.07 -0.29 16.49
CA ARG A 114 -7.97 -0.88 17.49
C ARG A 114 -8.26 0.08 18.65
N GLN A 115 -7.28 0.87 19.06
CA GLN A 115 -7.44 1.88 20.12
C GLN A 115 -8.29 3.06 19.64
N ALA A 116 -8.15 3.46 18.38
CA ALA A 116 -8.97 4.48 17.72
C ALA A 116 -10.33 3.94 17.23
N GLU A 117 -10.67 2.68 17.53
CA GLU A 117 -11.94 2.04 17.17
C GLU A 117 -12.32 2.14 15.67
N ILE A 118 -11.33 2.24 14.78
CA ILE A 118 -11.59 2.38 13.34
C ILE A 118 -11.96 1.03 12.72
N PRO A 119 -12.70 1.00 11.60
CA PRO A 119 -12.99 -0.24 10.88
C PRO A 119 -11.71 -0.93 10.39
N ILE A 120 -11.60 -2.24 10.63
CA ILE A 120 -10.45 -3.07 10.23
C ILE A 120 -10.93 -4.24 9.36
N PHE A 121 -10.28 -4.39 8.20
CA PHE A 121 -10.50 -5.45 7.23
C PHE A 121 -9.22 -6.25 7.03
N PHE A 122 -9.36 -7.54 6.76
CA PHE A 122 -8.28 -8.45 6.38
C PHE A 122 -8.64 -9.09 5.04
N THR A 123 -7.63 -9.43 4.23
CA THR A 123 -7.83 -10.30 3.07
C THR A 123 -7.04 -11.58 3.18
N THR A 124 -7.53 -12.63 2.53
CA THR A 124 -6.75 -13.83 2.23
C THR A 124 -7.18 -14.40 0.87
N TRP A 125 -6.37 -15.31 0.32
CA TRP A 125 -6.66 -15.91 -0.97
C TRP A 125 -7.78 -16.95 -0.88
N ASP A 126 -8.81 -16.79 -1.71
CA ASP A 126 -9.92 -17.71 -1.85
C ASP A 126 -9.55 -18.84 -2.82
N HIS A 127 -8.72 -19.77 -2.38
CA HIS A 127 -8.35 -20.91 -3.21
C HIS A 127 -9.51 -21.92 -3.31
N ASP A 128 -10.16 -21.92 -4.46
CA ASP A 128 -11.10 -22.97 -4.85
C ASP A 128 -10.55 -23.75 -6.06
N PRO A 129 -10.23 -25.06 -5.93
CA PRO A 129 -9.74 -25.87 -7.06
C PRO A 129 -10.78 -26.05 -8.17
N ALA A 130 -12.06 -25.77 -7.92
CA ALA A 130 -13.11 -25.75 -8.94
C ALA A 130 -13.21 -24.41 -9.69
N HIS A 131 -12.46 -23.38 -9.26
CA HIS A 131 -12.46 -22.09 -9.95
C HIS A 131 -11.91 -22.24 -11.38
N PRO A 132 -12.56 -21.64 -12.40
CA PRO A 132 -12.06 -21.72 -13.76
C PRO A 132 -10.70 -21.03 -13.86
N ARG A 133 -9.76 -21.66 -14.57
CA ARG A 133 -8.45 -21.03 -14.83
C ARG A 133 -8.62 -19.74 -15.60
N THR A 134 -7.99 -18.70 -15.10
CA THR A 134 -7.86 -17.40 -15.74
C THR A 134 -6.54 -17.32 -16.51
N PRO A 135 -6.38 -16.38 -17.47
CA PRO A 135 -5.10 -16.13 -18.09
C PRO A 135 -3.98 -15.78 -17.09
N HIS A 136 -4.33 -15.13 -15.96
CA HIS A 136 -3.38 -14.78 -14.92
C HIS A 136 -2.79 -16.01 -14.22
N ASP A 137 -3.55 -17.10 -14.09
CA ASP A 137 -3.08 -18.35 -13.48
C ASP A 137 -1.97 -19.05 -14.29
N SER A 138 -1.69 -18.56 -15.51
CA SER A 138 -0.53 -19.01 -16.29
C SER A 138 0.77 -18.31 -15.89
N LYS A 139 0.71 -17.23 -15.09
CA LYS A 139 1.88 -16.43 -14.68
C LYS A 139 2.55 -16.98 -13.42
N LEU A 140 1.81 -17.71 -12.58
CA LEU A 140 2.30 -18.33 -11.36
C LEU A 140 1.90 -19.81 -11.34
N GLN A 141 2.89 -20.68 -11.15
CA GLN A 141 2.63 -22.08 -10.81
C GLN A 141 2.40 -22.18 -9.32
N TRP A 142 1.16 -22.44 -8.92
CA TRP A 142 0.81 -22.60 -7.51
C TRP A 142 1.24 -23.97 -7.00
N GLU A 143 1.94 -24.01 -5.88
CA GLU A 143 2.30 -25.24 -5.17
C GLU A 143 1.41 -25.38 -3.92
N ILE A 144 0.23 -25.94 -4.13
CA ILE A 144 -0.79 -26.11 -3.08
C ILE A 144 -1.11 -27.61 -2.99
N PRO A 145 -0.51 -28.34 -2.02
CA PRO A 145 -0.86 -29.73 -1.79
C PRO A 145 -2.36 -29.91 -1.51
N PRO A 146 -2.98 -31.02 -1.95
CA PRO A 146 -4.39 -31.28 -1.67
C PRO A 146 -4.68 -31.26 -0.17
N GLY A 147 -5.68 -30.47 0.23
CA GLY A 147 -6.14 -30.36 1.61
C GLY A 147 -5.35 -29.40 2.51
N THR A 148 -4.33 -28.69 1.99
CA THR A 148 -3.52 -27.75 2.80
C THR A 148 -3.86 -26.28 2.58
N SER A 149 -4.75 -25.94 1.63
CA SER A 149 -5.06 -24.55 1.28
C SER A 149 -5.52 -23.70 2.47
N ALA A 150 -6.35 -24.26 3.36
CA ALA A 150 -6.83 -23.53 4.54
C ALA A 150 -5.68 -23.12 5.49
N GLU A 151 -4.65 -23.95 5.61
CA GLU A 151 -3.47 -23.68 6.43
C GLU A 151 -2.50 -22.73 5.73
N LEU A 152 -2.28 -22.93 4.42
CA LEU A 152 -1.42 -22.05 3.61
C LEU A 152 -1.97 -20.63 3.53
N PHE A 153 -3.29 -20.46 3.41
CA PHE A 153 -3.92 -19.15 3.34
C PHE A 153 -4.45 -18.67 4.70
N ALA A 154 -4.06 -19.32 5.80
CA ALA A 154 -4.33 -18.80 7.13
C ALA A 154 -3.50 -17.53 7.39
N LEU A 155 -4.15 -16.50 7.93
CA LEU A 155 -3.51 -15.27 8.38
C LEU A 155 -2.49 -15.57 9.50
N ASP A 156 -1.42 -14.79 9.54
CA ASP A 156 -0.39 -14.91 10.57
C ASP A 156 -0.99 -14.69 11.98
N PRO A 157 -0.77 -15.59 12.94
CA PRO A 157 -1.35 -15.49 14.27
C PRO A 157 -0.88 -14.26 15.06
N ARG A 158 0.28 -13.66 14.73
CA ARG A 158 0.78 -12.43 15.35
C ARG A 158 -0.15 -11.24 15.12
N LEU A 159 -0.95 -11.25 14.06
CA LEU A 159 -1.95 -10.21 13.77
C LEU A 159 -3.08 -10.17 14.81
N GLN A 160 -3.27 -11.27 15.56
CA GLN A 160 -4.27 -11.40 16.62
C GLN A 160 -5.68 -10.95 16.17
N ARG A 161 -6.07 -11.34 14.95
CA ARG A 161 -7.34 -10.93 14.34
C ARG A 161 -8.51 -11.20 15.29
N ARG A 162 -9.30 -10.16 15.59
CA ARG A 162 -10.49 -10.25 16.44
C ARG A 162 -11.67 -10.80 15.65
N PRO A 163 -12.64 -11.50 16.28
CA PRO A 163 -13.84 -11.98 15.60
C PRO A 163 -14.68 -10.89 14.92
N THR A 164 -14.61 -9.66 15.43
CA THR A 164 -15.28 -8.46 14.89
C THR A 164 -14.59 -7.88 13.65
N GLU A 165 -13.36 -8.30 13.35
CA GLU A 165 -12.57 -7.82 12.21
C GLU A 165 -12.83 -8.73 11.00
N LYS A 166 -13.34 -8.14 9.92
CA LYS A 166 -13.83 -8.89 8.76
C LYS A 166 -12.67 -9.46 7.95
N VAL A 167 -12.76 -10.75 7.61
CA VAL A 167 -11.89 -11.37 6.58
C VAL A 167 -12.65 -11.41 5.26
N ILE A 168 -11.98 -10.98 4.20
CA ILE A 168 -12.44 -10.97 2.82
C ILE A 168 -11.61 -12.00 2.05
N ALA A 169 -12.24 -13.11 1.69
CA ALA A 169 -11.64 -14.07 0.77
C ALA A 169 -11.68 -13.45 -0.64
N LYS A 170 -10.54 -13.42 -1.35
CA LYS A 170 -10.42 -12.86 -2.69
C LYS A 170 -9.65 -13.78 -3.64
N ALA A 171 -10.08 -13.83 -4.89
CA ALA A 171 -9.41 -14.56 -5.98
C ALA A 171 -8.78 -13.60 -7.01
N SER A 172 -8.42 -12.40 -6.58
CA SER A 172 -7.83 -11.36 -7.42
C SER A 172 -6.81 -10.55 -6.62
N ALA A 173 -5.90 -9.87 -7.33
CA ALA A 173 -4.85 -9.05 -6.70
C ALA A 173 -5.47 -7.95 -5.83
N SER A 174 -6.26 -7.06 -6.45
CA SER A 174 -7.02 -6.03 -5.74
C SER A 174 -8.05 -6.63 -4.80
N ALA A 175 -8.13 -6.07 -3.59
CA ALA A 175 -9.14 -6.43 -2.60
C ALA A 175 -10.56 -5.99 -3.00
N PHE A 176 -10.72 -5.14 -4.03
CA PHE A 176 -12.03 -4.70 -4.53
C PHE A 176 -12.62 -5.64 -5.57
N LYS A 177 -11.78 -6.20 -6.45
CA LYS A 177 -12.24 -6.96 -7.61
C LYS A 177 -12.93 -8.26 -7.19
N GLY A 178 -14.23 -8.35 -7.48
CA GLY A 178 -15.02 -9.54 -7.18
C GLY A 178 -15.35 -9.72 -5.70
N THR A 179 -15.14 -8.70 -4.87
CA THR A 179 -15.51 -8.70 -3.44
C THR A 179 -16.55 -7.63 -3.16
N ASN A 180 -17.03 -7.57 -1.92
CA ASN A 180 -17.91 -6.50 -1.43
C ASN A 180 -17.18 -5.43 -0.61
N LEU A 181 -15.85 -5.28 -0.75
CA LEU A 181 -15.05 -4.32 0.03
C LEU A 181 -15.59 -2.89 -0.10
N HIS A 182 -15.85 -2.42 -1.32
CA HIS A 182 -16.36 -1.06 -1.54
C HIS A 182 -17.68 -0.80 -0.79
N TYR A 183 -18.60 -1.78 -0.83
CA TYR A 183 -19.86 -1.71 -0.09
C TYR A 183 -19.62 -1.62 1.42
N MET A 184 -18.70 -2.43 1.97
CA MET A 184 -18.41 -2.41 3.40
C MET A 184 -17.76 -1.10 3.85
N LEU A 185 -16.83 -0.56 3.06
CA LEU A 185 -16.21 0.75 3.31
C LEU A 185 -17.24 1.89 3.23
N ALA A 186 -18.14 1.85 2.25
CA ALA A 186 -19.24 2.82 2.14
C ALA A 186 -20.22 2.73 3.32
N ALA A 187 -20.52 1.53 3.81
CA ALA A 187 -21.42 1.32 4.96
C ALA A 187 -20.88 1.96 6.25
N VAL A 188 -19.57 1.93 6.46
CA VAL A 188 -18.90 2.61 7.59
C VAL A 188 -18.54 4.07 7.27
N ARG A 189 -18.85 4.53 6.05
CA ARG A 189 -18.55 5.87 5.53
C ARG A 189 -17.06 6.20 5.58
N ALA A 190 -16.20 5.21 5.31
CA ALA A 190 -14.77 5.45 5.24
C ALA A 190 -14.48 6.46 4.12
N ASP A 191 -13.60 7.42 4.39
CA ASP A 191 -13.06 8.35 3.38
C ASP A 191 -11.56 8.17 3.19
N THR A 192 -10.90 7.42 4.09
CA THR A 192 -9.47 7.11 4.03
C THR A 192 -9.30 5.61 4.13
N LEU A 193 -8.44 5.05 3.29
CA LEU A 193 -8.06 3.65 3.34
C LEU A 193 -6.56 3.55 3.63
N ILE A 194 -6.24 3.06 4.82
CA ILE A 194 -4.87 2.72 5.22
C ILE A 194 -4.60 1.30 4.71
N VAL A 195 -3.67 1.16 3.76
CA VAL A 195 -3.39 -0.11 3.08
C VAL A 195 -2.08 -0.70 3.58
N THR A 196 -2.14 -1.92 4.12
CA THR A 196 -0.97 -2.68 4.60
C THR A 196 -0.94 -4.08 4.00
N GLY A 197 0.15 -4.80 4.23
CA GLY A 197 0.30 -6.20 3.85
C GLY A 197 1.11 -6.40 2.57
N ILE A 198 0.78 -7.44 1.81
CA ILE A 198 1.64 -7.94 0.74
C ILE A 198 0.88 -8.39 -0.52
N SER A 199 1.49 -8.37 -1.70
CA SER A 199 2.82 -7.82 -1.98
C SER A 199 2.74 -6.38 -2.52
N THR A 200 3.75 -5.56 -2.24
CA THR A 200 3.80 -4.13 -2.61
C THR A 200 3.49 -3.92 -4.08
N SER A 201 4.09 -4.71 -4.97
CA SER A 201 3.96 -4.55 -6.43
C SER A 201 2.71 -5.18 -7.04
N HIS A 202 1.96 -5.96 -6.27
CA HIS A 202 0.78 -6.68 -6.75
C HIS A 202 -0.47 -6.30 -5.96
N CYS A 203 -0.80 -7.05 -4.91
CA CYS A 203 -2.09 -6.91 -4.21
C CYS A 203 -2.24 -5.54 -3.54
N VAL A 204 -1.15 -5.02 -2.94
CA VAL A 204 -1.14 -3.67 -2.35
C VAL A 204 -1.34 -2.63 -3.45
N TYR A 205 -0.48 -2.60 -4.47
CA TYR A 205 -0.59 -1.66 -5.58
C TYR A 205 -1.97 -1.69 -6.25
N ALA A 206 -2.48 -2.88 -6.57
CA ALA A 206 -3.77 -3.04 -7.22
C ALA A 206 -4.93 -2.53 -6.33
N THR A 207 -4.84 -2.75 -5.02
CA THR A 207 -5.84 -2.23 -4.07
C THR A 207 -5.75 -0.71 -3.95
N CYS A 208 -4.54 -0.13 -3.90
CA CYS A 208 -4.35 1.32 -3.93
C CYS A 208 -4.93 1.95 -5.20
N ARG A 209 -4.64 1.36 -6.36
CA ARG A 209 -5.15 1.83 -7.66
C ARG A 209 -6.67 1.82 -7.72
N ASP A 210 -7.32 0.76 -7.25
CA ASP A 210 -8.79 0.68 -7.21
C ASP A 210 -9.41 1.60 -6.14
N ALA A 211 -8.64 2.01 -5.12
CA ALA A 211 -9.10 2.88 -4.05
C ALA A 211 -8.99 4.39 -4.38
N THR A 212 -8.00 4.81 -5.18
CA THR A 212 -7.55 6.20 -5.29
C THR A 212 -8.65 7.19 -5.73
N ASP A 213 -9.61 6.76 -6.53
CA ASP A 213 -10.72 7.62 -6.99
C ASP A 213 -11.83 7.81 -5.94
N SER A 214 -11.83 7.01 -4.86
CA SER A 214 -12.90 6.97 -3.86
C SER A 214 -12.42 7.25 -2.43
N PHE A 215 -11.14 7.05 -2.14
CA PHE A 215 -10.58 7.16 -0.80
C PHE A 215 -9.24 7.88 -0.83
N HIS A 216 -8.96 8.60 0.24
CA HIS A 216 -7.61 9.01 0.58
C HIS A 216 -6.78 7.76 0.88
N VAL A 217 -5.86 7.39 -0.01
CA VAL A 217 -5.02 6.20 0.16
C VAL A 217 -3.79 6.58 0.98
N ILE A 218 -3.60 5.87 2.10
CA ILE A 218 -2.43 6.02 2.95
C ILE A 218 -1.72 4.66 3.03
N VAL A 219 -0.42 4.64 2.79
CA VAL A 219 0.39 3.40 2.87
C VAL A 219 1.50 3.62 3.90
N PRO A 220 1.46 2.94 5.06
CA PRO A 220 2.57 2.96 6.00
C PRO A 220 3.71 2.13 5.40
N GLU A 221 4.84 2.77 5.10
CA GLU A 221 5.97 2.17 4.36
C GLU A 221 6.44 0.85 4.95
N GLU A 222 6.63 0.80 6.27
CA GLU A 222 7.12 -0.38 6.98
C GLU A 222 6.06 -1.50 7.08
N CYS A 223 4.79 -1.19 6.82
CA CYS A 223 3.68 -2.13 6.89
C CYS A 223 3.35 -2.78 5.53
N VAL A 224 4.14 -2.51 4.49
CA VAL A 224 4.02 -3.19 3.20
C VAL A 224 5.30 -3.89 2.81
N GLY A 225 5.19 -5.03 2.14
CA GLY A 225 6.33 -5.89 1.86
C GLY A 225 6.30 -6.55 0.50
N GLU A 226 7.46 -6.99 0.04
CA GLU A 226 7.64 -7.65 -1.24
C GLU A 226 8.81 -8.62 -1.17
N ARG A 227 8.78 -9.67 -1.98
CA ARG A 227 9.88 -10.66 -2.06
C ARG A 227 11.08 -10.12 -2.84
N CYS A 228 10.86 -9.23 -3.79
CA CYS A 228 11.90 -8.59 -4.61
C CYS A 228 12.11 -7.13 -4.22
N GLU A 229 13.37 -6.78 -3.89
CA GLU A 229 13.77 -5.45 -3.43
C GLU A 229 13.47 -4.35 -4.47
N LEU A 230 13.76 -4.61 -5.75
CA LEU A 230 13.52 -3.63 -6.82
C LEU A 230 12.03 -3.31 -6.99
N LEU A 231 11.19 -4.35 -7.01
CA LEU A 231 9.75 -4.20 -7.17
C LEU A 231 9.13 -3.47 -5.97
N HIS A 232 9.65 -3.71 -4.76
CA HIS A 232 9.24 -2.96 -3.57
C HIS A 232 9.45 -1.45 -3.76
N SER A 233 10.68 -1.04 -4.04
CA SER A 233 11.08 0.37 -4.11
C SER A 233 10.35 1.10 -5.23
N VAL A 234 10.29 0.52 -6.42
CA VAL A 234 9.64 1.13 -7.59
C VAL A 234 8.14 1.30 -7.35
N ASN A 235 7.46 0.30 -6.79
CA ASN A 235 6.02 0.39 -6.57
C ASN A 235 5.66 1.28 -5.37
N LEU A 236 6.50 1.39 -4.34
CA LEU A 236 6.32 2.42 -3.31
C LEU A 236 6.40 3.82 -3.92
N MET A 237 7.40 4.08 -4.77
CA MET A 237 7.51 5.37 -5.47
C MET A 237 6.29 5.63 -6.35
N ASP A 238 5.83 4.64 -7.12
CA ASP A 238 4.68 4.80 -8.01
C ASP A 238 3.39 5.07 -7.22
N ILE A 239 3.19 4.36 -6.10
CA ILE A 239 2.08 4.65 -5.18
C ILE A 239 2.15 6.09 -4.67
N ASP A 240 3.32 6.53 -4.21
CA ASP A 240 3.52 7.87 -3.62
C ASP A 240 3.35 9.02 -4.61
N VAL A 241 3.61 8.75 -5.90
CA VAL A 241 3.53 9.76 -6.96
C VAL A 241 2.12 9.90 -7.55
N ASP A 242 1.37 8.80 -7.62
CA ASP A 242 0.13 8.72 -8.42
C ASP A 242 -1.10 8.27 -7.60
N LEU A 243 -0.94 7.41 -6.59
CA LEU A 243 -2.07 6.68 -5.99
C LEU A 243 -2.46 7.16 -4.60
N GLY A 244 -1.50 7.62 -3.81
CA GLY A 244 -1.72 7.96 -2.41
C GLY A 244 -0.44 8.37 -1.72
N ASP A 245 -0.52 8.48 -0.40
CA ASP A 245 0.54 8.97 0.45
C ASP A 245 1.30 7.80 1.07
N VAL A 246 2.55 7.56 0.65
CA VAL A 246 3.46 6.66 1.38
C VAL A 246 4.09 7.48 2.51
N ILE A 247 3.94 7.02 3.75
CA ILE A 247 4.46 7.70 4.96
C ILE A 247 5.00 6.69 5.97
N PRO A 248 5.84 7.13 6.93
CA PRO A 248 6.26 6.28 8.04
C PRO A 248 5.07 5.75 8.85
N ALA A 249 5.15 4.51 9.30
CA ALA A 249 4.14 3.88 10.16
C ALA A 249 3.89 4.66 11.45
N ASP A 250 4.93 5.31 11.99
CA ASP A 250 4.82 6.15 13.19
C ASP A 250 3.94 7.39 12.96
N GLU A 251 3.92 7.95 11.74
CA GLU A 251 3.03 9.06 11.40
C GLU A 251 1.57 8.61 11.34
N VAL A 252 1.31 7.40 10.81
CA VAL A 252 -0.03 6.79 10.83
C VAL A 252 -0.50 6.55 12.26
N ILE A 253 0.37 5.98 13.11
CA ILE A 253 0.06 5.71 14.53
C ILE A 253 -0.21 7.02 15.27
N GLY A 254 0.59 8.07 15.04
CA GLY A 254 0.37 9.40 15.61
C GLY A 254 -0.97 9.98 15.18
N HIS A 255 -1.29 9.91 13.88
CA HIS A 255 -2.57 10.40 13.36
C HIS A 255 -3.78 9.73 14.02
N LEU A 256 -3.76 8.39 14.13
CA LEU A 256 -4.83 7.62 14.76
C LEU A 256 -4.95 7.90 16.26
N SER A 257 -3.84 8.15 16.94
CA SER A 257 -3.84 8.48 18.38
C SER A 257 -4.39 9.88 18.66
N ASP A 258 -4.11 10.84 17.78
CA ASP A 258 -4.55 12.23 17.92
C ASP A 258 -6.01 12.45 17.47
N ASN A 259 -6.56 11.52 16.69
CA ASN A 259 -7.91 11.59 16.11
C ASN A 259 -8.68 10.27 16.32
N PRO A 260 -9.01 9.92 17.58
CA PRO A 260 -9.80 8.73 17.88
C PRO A 260 -11.26 8.85 17.39
#